data_AF-A0A419ZVU6-F1
#
_entry.id   AF-A0A419ZVU6-F1
#
_cell.length_a   1.000
_cell.length_b   1.000
_cell.length_c   1.000
_cell.angle_alpha   90.00
_cell.angle_beta   90.00
_cell.angle_gamma   90.00
#
_symmetry.space_group_name_H-M   'P 1'
#
loop_
_entity.id
_entity.type
_entity.pdbx_description
1 polymer ?
#
loop_
_entity_poly.entity_id
_entity_poly.type
_entity_poly.pdbx_seq_one_letter_code
_entity_poly.pdbx_strand_id
1 'polypeptide(L)'
;MKAYRPRPPHLPGDHSHAEWRDHTLPYVIVAALVVLMVTLIVWVVDPAPPKTITISAGPHDSSFFVTADLYKKILARNGITLKVLESDGSVENLHRLLDPKQHVDLALVQGGAADGIDTSSLMSLGSVFYIPVVVFYRGTGIGELSELEGKRIAIGREGSGTRLLALKLLEANGIEPGGDTVLVPSDGLQAATQLVAGEVDAAILNGDSATRGLMLRLLKVPGISVMDFDEASAYTRLFPYLDEIDLPPGVLDLKHRIPPDTVHLISPTVELVARTNLHPAISDLLIEAAQEVHGLPGLLQRAGQFPSPVAHEYQISEDAQRYYKTGKSFLYRTLPFWLASIGDRTLVLLLPMAVLLIPAMRLIPALYGWRVRSRIYRYYGALIAIERGALADSTEEERKQLFAELDQIEASLNRLRMPLAYADAFYVLREHVGFVRSRLAAQGSHP
;
A
#
# COMPACT_ATOMS: atom_id res chain seq x y z
N MET A 1 55.30 -29.63 43.64
CA MET A 1 54.49 -29.00 42.57
C MET A 1 53.96 -30.11 41.68
N LYS A 2 52.64 -30.37 41.69
CA LYS A 2 52.02 -31.39 40.83
C LYS A 2 51.99 -30.85 39.40
N ALA A 3 52.74 -31.47 38.48
CA ALA A 3 52.70 -31.13 37.07
C ALA A 3 51.31 -31.46 36.51
N TYR A 4 50.61 -30.44 36.03
CA TYR A 4 49.33 -30.56 35.34
C TYR A 4 49.60 -31.20 33.96
N ARG A 5 49.42 -32.53 33.84
CA ARG A 5 49.44 -33.20 32.53
C ARG A 5 48.13 -32.87 31.78
N PRO A 6 48.18 -32.29 30.57
CA PRO A 6 46.98 -32.13 29.76
C PRO A 6 46.46 -33.51 29.33
N ARG A 7 45.13 -33.72 29.39
CA ARG A 7 44.49 -34.95 28.90
C ARG A 7 44.78 -35.14 27.39
N PRO A 8 44.99 -36.38 26.92
CA PRO A 8 45.15 -36.63 25.49
C PRO A 8 43.88 -36.21 24.74
N PRO A 9 44.01 -35.60 23.55
CA PRO A 9 42.86 -35.15 22.78
C PRO A 9 42.04 -36.37 22.34
N HIS A 10 40.74 -36.40 22.69
CA HIS A 10 39.82 -37.37 22.11
C HIS A 10 39.73 -37.17 20.59
N LEU A 11 40.17 -38.19 19.84
CA LEU A 11 40.03 -38.29 18.40
C LEU A 11 38.71 -39.01 18.08
N PRO A 12 37.69 -38.33 17.50
CA PRO A 12 36.47 -39.00 17.09
C PRO A 12 36.73 -39.87 15.87
N GLY A 13 36.20 -41.11 15.87
CA GLY A 13 36.21 -41.98 14.70
C GLY A 13 35.34 -41.40 13.58
N ASP A 14 35.94 -41.10 12.44
CA ASP A 14 35.26 -40.47 11.30
C ASP A 14 34.64 -41.55 10.40
N HIS A 15 33.31 -41.53 10.26
CA HIS A 15 32.55 -42.47 9.43
C HIS A 15 32.38 -41.90 8.01
N SER A 16 32.37 -42.78 7.00
CA SER A 16 32.32 -42.51 5.56
C SER A 16 31.22 -41.56 5.04
N HIS A 17 30.26 -41.16 5.87
CA HIS A 17 29.26 -40.13 5.54
C HIS A 17 29.78 -38.69 5.68
N ALA A 18 31.01 -38.48 6.15
CA ALA A 18 31.58 -37.16 6.42
C ALA A 18 31.90 -36.35 5.15
N GLU A 19 32.30 -36.98 4.04
CA GLU A 19 32.75 -36.28 2.82
C GLU A 19 31.64 -35.44 2.18
N TRP A 20 30.45 -36.02 1.99
CA TRP A 20 29.31 -35.29 1.43
C TRP A 20 28.77 -34.23 2.37
N ARG A 21 28.76 -34.51 3.68
CA ARG A 21 28.32 -33.56 4.70
C ARG A 21 29.25 -32.35 4.78
N ASP A 22 30.57 -32.54 4.67
CA ASP A 22 31.53 -31.44 4.77
C ASP A 22 31.54 -30.52 3.54
N HIS A 23 31.22 -31.05 2.36
CA HIS A 23 31.03 -30.22 1.17
C HIS A 23 29.69 -29.47 1.21
N THR A 24 28.60 -30.10 1.66
CA THR A 24 27.26 -29.52 1.57
C THR A 24 26.89 -28.63 2.75
N LEU A 25 27.39 -28.92 3.96
CA LEU A 25 27.05 -28.18 5.18
C LEU A 25 27.27 -26.65 5.10
N PRO A 26 28.39 -26.11 4.58
CA PRO A 26 28.57 -24.66 4.49
C PRO A 26 27.59 -24.02 3.49
N TYR A 27 27.31 -24.68 2.35
CA TYR A 27 26.32 -24.19 1.41
C TYR A 27 24.90 -24.27 1.98
N VAL A 28 24.58 -25.32 2.74
CA VAL A 28 23.28 -25.48 3.41
C VAL A 28 23.10 -24.41 4.49
N ILE A 29 24.13 -24.09 5.28
CA ILE A 29 24.06 -23.03 6.30
C ILE A 29 23.86 -21.67 5.65
N VAL A 30 24.59 -21.35 4.57
CA VAL A 30 24.42 -20.09 3.85
C VAL A 30 23.04 -20.01 3.19
N ALA A 31 22.61 -21.08 2.50
CA ALA A 31 21.28 -21.14 1.91
C ALA A 31 20.17 -20.98 2.96
N ALA A 32 20.31 -21.62 4.13
CA ALA A 32 19.37 -21.46 5.24
C ALA A 32 19.35 -20.03 5.79
N LEU A 33 20.51 -19.37 5.93
CA LEU A 33 20.59 -17.97 6.33
C LEU A 33 19.94 -17.03 5.30
N VAL A 34 20.14 -17.28 4.01
CA VAL A 34 19.50 -16.53 2.93
C VAL A 34 17.99 -16.71 2.96
N VAL A 35 17.52 -17.96 3.06
CA VAL A 35 16.08 -18.25 3.15
C VAL A 35 15.48 -17.61 4.39
N LEU A 36 16.13 -17.70 5.55
CA LEU A 36 15.68 -17.08 6.80
C LEU A 36 15.58 -15.57 6.67
N MET A 37 16.57 -14.93 6.07
CA MET A 37 16.64 -13.48 5.88
C MET A 37 15.61 -13.00 4.84
N VAL A 38 15.45 -13.70 3.71
CA VAL A 38 14.38 -13.41 2.73
C VAL A 38 13.01 -13.59 3.38
N THR A 39 12.83 -14.65 4.17
CA THR A 39 11.58 -14.89 4.91
C THR A 39 11.32 -13.77 5.92
N LEU A 40 12.35 -13.32 6.65
CA LEU A 40 12.24 -12.21 7.59
C LEU A 40 11.88 -10.91 6.87
N ILE A 41 12.45 -10.64 5.69
CA ILE A 41 12.10 -9.47 4.89
C ILE A 41 10.67 -9.57 4.37
N VAL A 42 10.25 -10.70 3.82
CA VAL A 42 8.87 -10.92 3.38
C VAL A 42 7.88 -10.82 4.55
N TRP A 43 8.33 -11.15 5.76
CA TRP A 43 7.54 -11.00 6.98
C TRP A 43 7.48 -9.55 7.49
N VAL A 44 8.54 -8.76 7.27
CA VAL A 44 8.64 -7.35 7.69
C VAL A 44 8.06 -6.37 6.66
N VAL A 45 8.15 -6.67 5.36
CA VAL A 45 7.57 -5.85 4.30
C VAL A 45 6.09 -6.21 4.19
N ASP A 46 5.24 -5.17 4.14
CA ASP A 46 3.77 -5.24 4.22
C ASP A 46 3.16 -6.51 3.57
N PRO A 47 2.17 -7.14 4.24
CA PRO A 47 1.50 -8.32 3.70
C PRO A 47 0.94 -8.00 2.30
N ALA A 48 0.93 -9.03 1.44
CA ALA A 48 0.36 -8.94 0.10
C ALA A 48 -0.96 -8.16 0.11
N PRO A 49 -1.23 -7.32 -0.93
CA PRO A 49 -2.35 -6.41 -0.93
C PRO A 49 -3.66 -7.13 -0.59
N PRO A 50 -4.52 -6.51 0.24
CA PRO A 50 -5.75 -7.15 0.67
C PRO A 50 -6.61 -7.48 -0.56
N LYS A 51 -7.04 -8.74 -0.66
CA LYS A 51 -7.89 -9.19 -1.77
C LYS A 51 -9.33 -8.73 -1.64
N THR A 52 -9.73 -8.21 -0.49
CA THR A 52 -11.07 -7.70 -0.22
C THR A 52 -10.94 -6.34 0.44
N ILE A 53 -11.66 -5.37 -0.09
CA ILE A 53 -11.79 -4.03 0.47
C ILE A 53 -13.27 -3.64 0.49
N THR A 54 -13.62 -2.70 1.35
CA THR A 54 -14.99 -2.26 1.56
C THR A 54 -15.12 -0.76 1.28
N ILE A 55 -16.06 -0.40 0.40
CA ILE A 55 -16.43 0.98 0.10
C ILE A 55 -17.80 1.32 0.69
N SER A 56 -17.90 2.43 1.42
CA SER A 56 -19.19 3.03 1.77
C SER A 56 -19.62 3.99 0.66
N ALA A 57 -20.82 3.80 0.11
CA ALA A 57 -21.28 4.49 -1.09
C ALA A 57 -22.49 5.39 -0.81
N GLY A 58 -23.69 4.98 -1.13
CA GLY A 58 -24.91 5.76 -0.89
C GLY A 58 -26.12 4.85 -1.00
N PRO A 59 -27.34 5.40 -1.06
CA PRO A 59 -28.55 4.62 -1.28
C PRO A 59 -28.45 3.78 -2.55
N HIS A 60 -29.13 2.65 -2.62
CA HIS A 60 -28.99 1.69 -3.73
C HIS A 60 -29.16 2.30 -5.14
N ASP A 61 -30.04 3.30 -5.28
CA ASP A 61 -30.36 4.01 -6.53
C ASP A 61 -29.53 5.28 -6.76
N SER A 62 -28.58 5.59 -5.87
CA SER A 62 -27.73 6.79 -5.96
C SER A 62 -26.60 6.65 -6.97
N SER A 63 -26.13 7.80 -7.48
CA SER A 63 -24.90 7.86 -8.28
C SER A 63 -23.68 7.31 -7.54
N PHE A 64 -23.66 7.38 -6.21
CA PHE A 64 -22.57 6.86 -5.39
C PHE A 64 -22.53 5.33 -5.46
N PHE A 65 -23.69 4.68 -5.28
CA PHE A 65 -23.79 3.23 -5.35
C PHE A 65 -23.49 2.69 -6.76
N VAL A 66 -24.01 3.37 -7.79
CA VAL A 66 -23.71 3.04 -9.20
C VAL A 66 -22.21 3.15 -9.48
N THR A 67 -21.55 4.23 -9.03
CA THR A 67 -20.10 4.43 -9.18
C THR A 67 -19.32 3.34 -8.46
N ALA A 68 -19.70 3.00 -7.22
CA ALA A 68 -19.05 1.94 -6.45
C ALA A 68 -19.19 0.56 -7.11
N ASP A 69 -20.33 0.25 -7.76
CA ASP A 69 -20.51 -1.00 -8.50
C ASP A 69 -19.66 -1.06 -9.78
N LEU A 70 -19.44 0.08 -10.44
CA LEU A 70 -18.48 0.18 -11.56
C LEU A 70 -17.04 -0.09 -11.07
N TYR A 71 -16.63 0.53 -9.97
CA TYR A 71 -15.32 0.27 -9.36
C TYR A 71 -15.16 -1.21 -9.00
N LYS A 72 -16.20 -1.83 -8.44
CA LYS A 72 -16.22 -3.26 -8.12
C LYS A 72 -15.96 -4.13 -9.35
N LYS A 73 -16.59 -3.84 -10.48
CA LYS A 73 -16.39 -4.57 -11.74
C LYS A 73 -14.98 -4.39 -12.28
N ILE A 74 -14.41 -3.19 -12.18
CA ILE A 74 -13.06 -2.88 -12.66
C ILE A 74 -12.00 -3.56 -11.79
N LEU A 75 -12.10 -3.44 -10.47
CA LEU A 75 -11.19 -4.05 -9.50
C LEU A 75 -11.19 -5.59 -9.57
N ALA A 76 -12.34 -6.20 -9.88
CA ALA A 76 -12.44 -7.65 -10.05
C ALA A 76 -11.54 -8.19 -11.16
N ARG A 77 -11.21 -7.38 -12.19
CA ARG A 77 -10.26 -7.75 -13.26
C ARG A 77 -8.85 -8.02 -12.72
N ASN A 78 -8.50 -7.40 -11.59
CA ASN A 78 -7.22 -7.57 -10.90
C ASN A 78 -7.31 -8.54 -9.70
N GLY A 79 -8.41 -9.28 -9.57
CA GLY A 79 -8.61 -10.24 -8.48
C GLY A 79 -8.92 -9.59 -7.12
N ILE A 80 -9.31 -8.31 -7.10
CA ILE A 80 -9.72 -7.58 -5.90
C ILE A 80 -11.25 -7.60 -5.79
N THR A 81 -11.75 -8.01 -4.62
CA THR A 81 -13.18 -8.01 -4.30
C THR A 81 -13.54 -6.71 -3.58
N LEU A 82 -14.31 -5.83 -4.23
CA LEU A 82 -14.87 -4.65 -3.58
C LEU A 82 -16.26 -4.97 -3.01
N LYS A 83 -16.41 -4.86 -1.69
CA LYS A 83 -17.71 -4.90 -1.01
C LYS A 83 -18.29 -3.48 -0.98
N VAL A 84 -19.45 -3.30 -1.59
CA VAL A 84 -20.17 -2.02 -1.60
C VAL A 84 -21.17 -2.03 -0.45
N LEU A 85 -21.05 -1.07 0.46
CA LEU A 85 -22.00 -0.84 1.54
C LEU A 85 -22.92 0.33 1.18
N GLU A 86 -24.22 0.08 1.28
CA GLU A 86 -25.24 1.10 1.22
C GLU A 86 -25.14 2.03 2.44
N SER A 87 -25.42 3.31 2.25
CA SER A 87 -25.42 4.34 3.29
C SER A 87 -26.44 5.42 2.98
N ASP A 88 -26.70 6.30 3.93
CA ASP A 88 -27.53 7.50 3.75
C ASP A 88 -26.79 8.64 3.02
N GLY A 89 -25.52 8.43 2.66
CA GLY A 89 -24.69 9.36 1.87
C GLY A 89 -23.40 9.81 2.58
N SER A 90 -22.88 10.98 2.16
CA SER A 90 -21.55 11.49 2.55
C SER A 90 -21.32 11.61 4.06
N VAL A 91 -22.33 12.05 4.82
CA VAL A 91 -22.22 12.20 6.28
C VAL A 91 -22.02 10.84 6.94
N GLU A 92 -22.85 9.85 6.62
CA GLU A 92 -22.69 8.51 7.17
C GLU A 92 -21.36 7.89 6.73
N ASN A 93 -21.00 8.02 5.44
CA ASN A 93 -19.74 7.54 4.89
C ASN A 93 -18.52 8.05 5.67
N LEU A 94 -18.50 9.35 5.98
CA LEU A 94 -17.43 9.96 6.75
C LEU A 94 -17.37 9.37 8.17
N HIS A 95 -18.51 9.23 8.86
CA HIS A 95 -18.55 8.61 10.18
C HIS A 95 -18.04 7.16 10.16
N ARG A 96 -18.40 6.37 9.15
CA ARG A 96 -17.90 4.99 9.00
C ARG A 96 -16.39 4.94 8.75
N LEU A 97 -15.85 5.92 8.03
CA LEU A 97 -14.41 6.05 7.80
C LEU A 97 -13.65 6.54 9.04
N LEU A 98 -14.27 7.34 9.91
CA LEU A 98 -13.63 7.83 11.13
C LEU A 98 -13.70 6.81 12.27
N ASP A 99 -14.73 5.97 12.33
CA ASP A 99 -14.87 4.95 13.38
C ASP A 99 -13.91 3.76 13.13
N PRO A 100 -12.85 3.56 13.94
CA PRO A 100 -11.91 2.46 13.74
C PRO A 100 -12.52 1.07 13.96
N LYS A 101 -13.73 0.98 14.55
CA LYS A 101 -14.44 -0.29 14.76
C LYS A 101 -15.18 -0.75 13.49
N GLN A 102 -15.42 0.16 12.55
CA GLN A 102 -16.09 -0.16 11.31
C GLN A 102 -15.08 -0.60 10.24
N HIS A 103 -15.40 -1.72 9.59
CA HIS A 103 -14.56 -2.30 8.55
C HIS A 103 -14.89 -1.65 7.19
N VAL A 104 -14.55 -0.36 7.07
CA VAL A 104 -14.69 0.45 5.84
C VAL A 104 -13.33 1.03 5.50
N ASP A 105 -12.83 0.71 4.31
CA ASP A 105 -11.48 1.07 3.85
C ASP A 105 -11.49 2.40 3.06
N LEU A 106 -12.57 2.64 2.31
CA LEU A 106 -12.78 3.84 1.50
C LEU A 106 -14.26 4.25 1.44
N ALA A 107 -14.53 5.47 1.03
CA ALA A 107 -15.88 5.95 0.77
C ALA A 107 -15.91 7.07 -0.27
N LEU A 108 -17.08 7.29 -0.87
CA LEU A 108 -17.35 8.48 -1.67
C LEU A 108 -17.89 9.57 -0.74
N VAL A 109 -17.24 10.73 -0.70
CA VAL A 109 -17.63 11.81 0.21
C VAL A 109 -17.72 13.11 -0.58
N GLN A 110 -18.89 13.75 -0.54
CA GLN A 110 -19.08 15.09 -1.09
C GLN A 110 -18.34 16.11 -0.23
N GLY A 111 -17.67 17.07 -0.87
CA GLY A 111 -17.11 18.24 -0.21
C GLY A 111 -18.16 19.03 0.60
N GLY A 112 -17.73 19.57 1.73
CA GLY A 112 -18.53 20.28 2.72
C GLY A 112 -19.17 19.37 3.78
N ALA A 113 -18.99 18.05 3.67
CA ALA A 113 -19.52 17.06 4.61
C ALA A 113 -18.66 16.89 5.88
N ALA A 114 -17.39 17.32 5.85
CA ALA A 114 -16.51 17.22 7.01
C ALA A 114 -16.89 18.20 8.13
N ASP A 115 -17.32 19.41 7.79
CA ASP A 115 -17.92 20.39 8.71
C ASP A 115 -17.13 20.60 10.03
N GLY A 116 -15.80 20.71 9.93
CA GLY A 116 -14.92 20.92 11.09
C GLY A 116 -14.57 19.65 11.89
N ILE A 117 -15.00 18.47 11.43
CA ILE A 117 -14.55 17.18 11.96
C ILE A 117 -13.06 16.98 11.63
N ASP A 118 -12.29 16.42 12.57
CA ASP A 118 -10.89 16.06 12.34
C ASP A 118 -10.76 14.90 11.33
N THR A 119 -10.26 15.21 10.15
CA THR A 119 -10.04 14.28 9.04
C THR A 119 -8.59 13.81 8.91
N SER A 120 -7.73 14.08 9.91
CA SER A 120 -6.29 13.75 9.86
C SER A 120 -5.97 12.25 9.71
N SER A 121 -6.92 11.38 10.07
CA SER A 121 -6.80 9.92 9.89
C SER A 121 -7.20 9.44 8.48
N LEU A 122 -7.64 10.36 7.62
CA LEU A 122 -8.13 10.10 6.28
C LEU A 122 -7.24 10.77 5.23
N MET A 123 -7.33 10.28 4.01
CA MET A 123 -6.66 10.84 2.84
C MET A 123 -7.55 10.77 1.61
N SER A 124 -7.38 11.72 0.70
CA SER A 124 -8.04 11.71 -0.60
C SER A 124 -7.21 10.94 -1.62
N LEU A 125 -7.86 10.15 -2.48
CA LEU A 125 -7.29 9.61 -3.70
C LEU A 125 -7.56 10.52 -4.91
N GLY A 126 -8.33 11.59 -4.71
CA GLY A 126 -8.70 12.60 -5.70
C GLY A 126 -10.21 12.81 -5.81
N SER A 127 -10.58 13.97 -6.33
CA SER A 127 -11.96 14.28 -6.72
C SER A 127 -12.35 13.47 -7.95
N VAL A 128 -13.58 12.96 -8.00
CA VAL A 128 -14.03 12.02 -9.02
C VAL A 128 -15.18 12.53 -9.89
N PHE A 129 -16.09 13.37 -9.37
CA PHE A 129 -17.13 14.01 -10.18
C PHE A 129 -17.79 15.19 -9.45
N TYR A 130 -18.49 16.03 -10.22
CA TYR A 130 -19.30 17.15 -9.72
C TYR A 130 -20.69 16.70 -9.26
N ILE A 131 -21.19 17.34 -8.21
CA ILE A 131 -22.59 17.28 -7.80
C ILE A 131 -23.16 18.70 -7.80
N PRO A 132 -23.80 19.16 -8.89
CA PRO A 132 -24.14 20.57 -9.06
C PRO A 132 -25.34 20.98 -8.20
N VAL A 133 -25.28 22.19 -7.64
CA VAL A 133 -26.43 22.85 -7.04
C VAL A 133 -27.20 23.57 -8.15
N VAL A 134 -28.46 23.19 -8.32
CA VAL A 134 -29.34 23.78 -9.33
C VAL A 134 -30.56 24.34 -8.65
N VAL A 135 -30.78 25.65 -8.80
CA VAL A 135 -31.92 26.34 -8.22
C VAL A 135 -32.93 26.60 -9.32
N PHE A 136 -34.08 25.92 -9.24
CA PHE A 136 -35.21 26.20 -10.11
C PHE A 136 -36.18 27.13 -9.40
N TYR A 137 -36.75 28.08 -10.13
CA TYR A 137 -37.72 29.03 -9.57
C TYR A 137 -38.80 29.39 -10.56
N ARG A 138 -39.92 29.90 -10.03
CA ARG A 138 -41.01 30.48 -10.82
C ARG A 138 -40.71 31.94 -11.15
N GLY A 139 -40.69 32.28 -12.43
CA GLY A 139 -40.39 33.64 -12.91
C GLY A 139 -39.14 33.68 -13.80
N THR A 140 -38.50 34.84 -13.89
CA THR A 140 -37.29 35.07 -14.70
C THR A 140 -36.38 36.09 -14.03
N GLY A 141 -35.07 35.99 -14.26
CA GLY A 141 -34.09 37.02 -13.90
C GLY A 141 -33.56 37.00 -12.47
N ILE A 142 -33.76 35.91 -11.70
CA ILE A 142 -33.11 35.74 -10.40
C ILE A 142 -31.66 35.28 -10.63
N GLY A 143 -30.72 36.02 -10.03
CA GLY A 143 -29.28 35.75 -10.07
C GLY A 143 -28.65 35.46 -8.70
N GLU A 144 -29.31 35.90 -7.63
CA GLU A 144 -28.80 35.77 -6.26
C GLU A 144 -29.73 34.94 -5.36
N LEU A 145 -29.18 34.18 -4.42
CA LEU A 145 -29.99 33.43 -3.44
C LEU A 145 -30.76 34.36 -2.50
N SER A 146 -30.22 35.55 -2.20
CA SER A 146 -30.83 36.60 -1.39
C SER A 146 -32.20 37.04 -1.92
N GLU A 147 -32.41 37.04 -3.24
CA GLU A 147 -33.68 37.42 -3.89
C GLU A 147 -34.83 36.43 -3.60
N LEU A 148 -34.52 35.26 -3.03
CA LEU A 148 -35.50 34.27 -2.59
C LEU A 148 -36.03 34.54 -1.16
N GLU A 149 -35.61 35.63 -0.53
CA GLU A 149 -36.13 36.03 0.79
C GLU A 149 -37.66 36.19 0.77
N GLY A 150 -38.31 35.66 1.81
CA GLY A 150 -39.77 35.66 1.96
C GLY A 150 -40.51 34.67 1.03
N LYS A 151 -39.79 33.84 0.27
CA LYS A 151 -40.39 32.82 -0.61
C LYS A 151 -40.56 31.47 0.08
N ARG A 152 -41.30 30.56 -0.56
CA ARG A 152 -41.34 29.15 -0.18
C ARG A 152 -40.29 28.39 -0.98
N ILE A 153 -39.30 27.82 -0.32
CA ILE A 153 -38.15 27.17 -0.98
C ILE A 153 -38.11 25.70 -0.57
N ALA A 154 -38.17 24.79 -1.54
CA ALA A 154 -37.85 23.38 -1.32
C ALA A 154 -36.33 23.21 -1.19
N ILE A 155 -35.87 22.70 -0.05
CA ILE A 155 -34.45 22.67 0.31
C ILE A 155 -33.92 21.25 0.54
N GLY A 156 -34.61 20.21 0.06
CA GLY A 156 -34.22 18.83 0.32
C GLY A 156 -34.85 18.26 1.59
N ARG A 157 -34.99 16.93 1.60
CA ARG A 157 -35.54 16.16 2.73
C ARG A 157 -34.64 16.25 3.95
N GLU A 158 -35.23 16.05 5.13
CA GLU A 158 -34.48 15.99 6.39
C GLU A 158 -33.36 14.94 6.32
N GLY A 159 -32.19 15.29 6.84
CA GLY A 159 -31.00 14.43 6.82
C GLY A 159 -30.26 14.31 5.48
N SER A 160 -30.77 14.89 4.37
CA SER A 160 -30.10 14.80 3.07
C SER A 160 -28.91 15.75 2.93
N GLY A 161 -27.92 15.35 2.11
CA GLY A 161 -26.81 16.23 1.70
C GLY A 161 -27.26 17.49 0.96
N THR A 162 -28.34 17.40 0.17
CA THR A 162 -29.01 18.56 -0.45
C THR A 162 -29.41 19.59 0.60
N ARG A 163 -30.06 19.14 1.68
CA ARG A 163 -30.52 20.02 2.76
C ARG A 163 -29.38 20.66 3.54
N LEU A 164 -28.35 19.89 3.87
CA LEU A 164 -27.18 20.42 4.55
C LEU A 164 -26.53 21.55 3.74
N LEU A 165 -26.33 21.34 2.44
CA LEU A 165 -25.73 22.34 1.57
C LEU A 165 -26.66 23.53 1.34
N ALA A 166 -27.95 23.30 1.09
CA ALA A 166 -28.93 24.36 0.89
C ALA A 166 -29.02 25.29 2.10
N LEU A 167 -29.03 24.73 3.33
CA LEU A 167 -29.05 25.53 4.55
C LEU A 167 -27.80 26.41 4.70
N LYS A 168 -26.59 25.85 4.48
CA LYS A 168 -25.34 26.63 4.54
C LYS A 168 -25.30 27.77 3.52
N LEU A 169 -25.77 27.51 2.30
CA LEU A 169 -25.81 28.51 1.24
C LEU A 169 -26.84 29.62 1.55
N LEU A 170 -28.04 29.25 2.02
CA LEU A 170 -29.08 30.21 2.39
C LEU A 170 -28.67 31.05 3.60
N GLU A 171 -28.07 30.44 4.62
CA GLU A 171 -27.54 31.12 5.82
C GLU A 171 -26.50 32.18 5.44
N ALA A 172 -25.59 31.88 4.50
CA ALA A 172 -24.62 32.85 4.00
C ALA A 172 -25.27 34.07 3.29
N ASN A 173 -26.53 33.95 2.88
CA ASN A 173 -27.33 35.02 2.30
C ASN A 173 -28.33 35.64 3.28
N GLY A 174 -28.23 35.32 4.58
CA GLY A 174 -29.14 35.82 5.61
C GLY A 174 -30.50 35.14 5.66
N ILE A 175 -30.70 34.04 4.92
CA ILE A 175 -31.95 33.26 4.94
C ILE A 175 -31.79 32.08 5.90
N GLU A 176 -32.40 32.21 7.08
CA GLU A 176 -32.32 31.21 8.14
C GLU A 176 -33.68 30.54 8.44
N PRO A 177 -33.69 29.29 8.96
CA PRO A 177 -34.92 28.67 9.45
C PRO A 177 -35.60 29.51 10.54
N GLY A 178 -36.92 29.74 10.39
CA GLY A 178 -37.71 30.50 11.35
C GLY A 178 -37.82 32.01 11.04
N GLY A 179 -37.17 32.48 9.97
CA GLY A 179 -37.40 33.81 9.40
C GLY A 179 -38.64 33.88 8.51
N ASP A 180 -38.70 34.91 7.66
CA ASP A 180 -39.82 35.18 6.75
C ASP A 180 -39.91 34.17 5.59
N THR A 181 -38.79 33.52 5.25
CA THR A 181 -38.69 32.50 4.20
C THR A 181 -39.16 31.14 4.71
N VAL A 182 -40.07 30.49 3.98
CA VAL A 182 -40.60 29.17 4.34
C VAL A 182 -39.75 28.08 3.69
N LEU A 183 -39.03 27.31 4.52
CA LEU A 183 -38.16 26.23 4.05
C LEU A 183 -38.88 24.88 4.09
N VAL A 184 -39.16 24.31 2.91
CA VAL A 184 -39.94 23.08 2.73
C VAL A 184 -39.01 21.86 2.62
N PRO A 185 -39.22 20.79 3.41
CA PRO A 185 -38.35 19.61 3.42
C PRO A 185 -38.71 18.62 2.30
N SER A 186 -38.66 19.06 1.04
CA SER A 186 -38.92 18.22 -0.15
C SER A 186 -37.73 18.23 -1.11
N ASP A 187 -37.57 17.15 -1.88
CA ASP A 187 -36.42 16.93 -2.75
C ASP A 187 -36.82 16.29 -4.09
N GLY A 188 -35.92 16.31 -5.07
CA GLY A 188 -36.04 15.61 -6.35
C GLY A 188 -37.38 15.82 -7.05
N LEU A 189 -38.05 14.73 -7.42
CA LEU A 189 -39.32 14.78 -8.16
C LEU A 189 -40.45 15.43 -7.35
N GLN A 190 -40.46 15.27 -6.02
CA GLN A 190 -41.47 15.88 -5.17
C GLN A 190 -41.32 17.41 -5.19
N ALA A 191 -40.11 17.92 -4.95
CA ALA A 191 -39.83 19.36 -5.02
C ALA A 191 -40.15 19.94 -6.41
N ALA A 192 -39.79 19.22 -7.47
CA ALA A 192 -40.13 19.60 -8.84
C ALA A 192 -41.65 19.69 -9.07
N THR A 193 -42.42 18.74 -8.54
CA THR A 193 -43.89 18.74 -8.66
C THR A 193 -44.51 19.91 -7.89
N GLN A 194 -44.03 20.17 -6.67
CA GLN A 194 -44.48 21.30 -5.85
C GLN A 194 -44.18 22.65 -6.52
N LEU A 195 -43.02 22.77 -7.16
CA LEU A 195 -42.62 23.98 -7.89
C LEU A 195 -43.55 24.24 -9.08
N VAL A 196 -43.83 23.20 -9.87
CA VAL A 196 -44.75 23.28 -11.02
C VAL A 196 -46.18 23.60 -10.55
N ALA A 197 -46.63 23.02 -9.43
CA ALA A 197 -47.94 23.28 -8.85
C ALA A 197 -48.06 24.68 -8.20
N GLY A 198 -46.96 25.39 -7.98
CA GLY A 198 -46.94 26.66 -7.25
C GLY A 198 -47.13 26.51 -5.73
N GLU A 199 -46.88 25.31 -5.19
CA GLU A 199 -46.81 25.05 -3.76
C GLU A 199 -45.51 25.57 -3.14
N VAL A 200 -44.44 25.61 -3.94
CA VAL A 200 -43.19 26.32 -3.65
C VAL A 200 -42.85 27.29 -4.78
N ASP A 201 -42.07 28.31 -4.45
CA ASP A 201 -41.65 29.36 -5.39
C ASP A 201 -40.26 29.08 -5.97
N ALA A 202 -39.42 28.35 -5.22
CA ALA A 202 -38.13 27.84 -5.66
C ALA A 202 -37.85 26.42 -5.13
N ALA A 203 -36.96 25.69 -5.81
CA ALA A 203 -36.47 24.39 -5.41
C ALA A 203 -34.96 24.30 -5.63
N ILE A 204 -34.21 24.05 -4.55
CA ILE A 204 -32.78 23.79 -4.58
C ILE A 204 -32.59 22.28 -4.71
N LEU A 205 -32.06 21.85 -5.86
CA LEU A 205 -31.79 20.46 -6.18
C LEU A 205 -30.29 20.23 -6.26
N ASN A 206 -29.84 19.06 -5.83
CA ASN A 206 -28.43 18.69 -5.87
C ASN A 206 -28.28 17.22 -6.30
N GLY A 207 -27.28 16.92 -7.12
CA GLY A 207 -26.87 15.55 -7.44
C GLY A 207 -27.93 14.68 -8.09
N ASP A 208 -28.27 13.58 -7.42
CA ASP A 208 -29.30 12.65 -7.89
C ASP A 208 -30.70 13.30 -7.99
N SER A 209 -30.91 14.42 -7.29
CA SER A 209 -32.11 15.24 -7.42
C SER A 209 -32.04 16.25 -8.58
N ALA A 210 -30.87 16.46 -9.18
CA ALA A 210 -30.64 17.40 -10.28
C ALA A 210 -30.28 16.68 -11.60
N THR A 211 -30.88 15.53 -11.89
CA THR A 211 -30.57 14.76 -13.10
C THR A 211 -30.84 15.56 -14.38
N ARG A 212 -30.07 15.28 -15.45
CA ARG A 212 -30.28 15.84 -16.79
C ARG A 212 -31.74 15.78 -17.24
N GLY A 213 -32.38 14.63 -17.01
CA GLY A 213 -33.76 14.39 -17.38
C GLY A 213 -34.74 15.28 -16.62
N LEU A 214 -34.52 15.49 -15.33
CA LEU A 214 -35.38 16.36 -14.52
C LEU A 214 -35.17 17.84 -14.86
N MET A 215 -33.91 18.28 -15.01
CA MET A 215 -33.60 19.65 -15.44
C MET A 215 -34.27 19.99 -16.78
N LEU A 216 -34.16 19.09 -17.76
CA LEU A 216 -34.81 19.29 -19.07
C LEU A 216 -36.34 19.33 -18.97
N ARG A 217 -36.95 18.52 -18.09
CA ARG A 217 -38.40 18.55 -17.88
C ARG A 217 -38.84 19.87 -17.26
N LEU A 218 -38.15 20.35 -16.23
CA LEU A 218 -38.47 21.61 -15.55
C LEU A 218 -38.30 22.81 -16.48
N LEU A 219 -37.21 22.90 -17.23
CA LEU A 219 -36.97 23.99 -18.18
C LEU A 219 -37.91 24.00 -19.40
N LYS A 220 -38.69 22.92 -19.60
CA LYS A 220 -39.77 22.89 -20.60
C LYS A 220 -41.10 23.39 -20.04
N VAL A 221 -41.24 23.56 -18.73
CA VAL A 221 -42.46 24.09 -18.12
C VAL A 221 -42.47 25.61 -18.25
N PRO A 222 -43.51 26.21 -18.87
CA PRO A 222 -43.61 27.66 -18.97
C PRO A 222 -43.59 28.34 -17.60
N GLY A 223 -42.78 29.39 -17.46
CA GLY A 223 -42.66 30.16 -16.22
C GLY A 223 -41.73 29.55 -15.17
N ILE A 224 -41.07 28.42 -15.45
CA ILE A 224 -39.97 27.89 -14.64
C ILE A 224 -38.64 28.24 -15.29
N SER A 225 -37.75 28.83 -14.50
CA SER A 225 -36.38 29.17 -14.90
C SER A 225 -35.37 28.51 -13.97
N VAL A 226 -34.12 28.44 -14.42
CA VAL A 226 -32.97 28.08 -13.59
C VAL A 226 -32.23 29.37 -13.21
N MET A 227 -31.76 29.44 -11.97
CA MET A 227 -30.99 30.57 -11.47
C MET A 227 -29.58 30.53 -12.04
N ASP A 228 -29.08 31.70 -12.43
CA ASP A 228 -27.71 31.90 -12.86
C ASP A 228 -26.92 32.49 -11.69
N PHE A 229 -25.92 31.80 -11.15
CA PHE A 229 -25.20 32.27 -9.96
C PHE A 229 -24.23 33.39 -10.33
N ASP A 230 -24.69 34.65 -10.30
CA ASP A 230 -23.86 35.84 -10.61
C ASP A 230 -22.61 35.94 -9.72
N GLU A 231 -22.73 35.45 -8.50
CA GLU A 231 -21.70 35.45 -7.46
C GLU A 231 -21.02 34.08 -7.27
N ALA A 232 -21.08 33.18 -8.27
CA ALA A 232 -20.49 31.83 -8.20
C ALA A 232 -19.03 31.85 -7.71
N SER A 233 -18.22 32.77 -8.25
CA SER A 233 -16.81 32.92 -7.86
C SER A 233 -16.59 33.41 -6.42
N ALA A 234 -17.60 34.01 -5.77
CA ALA A 234 -17.55 34.36 -4.35
C ALA A 234 -17.80 33.13 -3.47
N TYR A 235 -18.78 32.29 -3.84
CA TYR A 235 -19.06 31.03 -3.15
C TYR A 235 -17.84 30.12 -3.09
N THR A 236 -17.06 29.99 -4.16
CA THR A 236 -15.84 29.14 -4.16
C THR A 236 -14.75 29.65 -3.21
N ARG A 237 -14.76 30.94 -2.86
CA ARG A 237 -13.82 31.55 -1.90
C ARG A 237 -14.29 31.39 -0.46
N LEU A 238 -15.60 31.46 -0.22
CA LEU A 238 -16.21 31.29 1.10
C LEU A 238 -16.33 29.82 1.50
N PHE A 239 -16.57 28.96 0.52
CA PHE A 239 -16.72 27.53 0.66
C PHE A 239 -15.70 26.83 -0.23
N PRO A 240 -14.48 26.56 0.28
CA PRO A 240 -13.38 26.02 -0.51
C PRO A 240 -13.65 24.65 -1.16
N TYR A 241 -14.72 23.97 -0.74
CA TYR A 241 -15.16 22.70 -1.31
C TYR A 241 -16.09 22.86 -2.53
N LEU A 242 -16.41 24.09 -2.93
CA LEU A 242 -17.24 24.39 -4.09
C LEU A 242 -16.37 24.82 -5.27
N ASP A 243 -16.74 24.33 -6.44
CA ASP A 243 -16.25 24.76 -7.74
C ASP A 243 -17.33 25.53 -8.50
N GLU A 244 -16.88 26.43 -9.37
CA GLU A 244 -17.71 27.07 -10.37
C GLU A 244 -17.77 26.19 -11.63
N ILE A 245 -18.99 25.97 -12.13
CA ILE A 245 -19.23 25.16 -13.32
C ILE A 245 -20.23 25.84 -14.25
N ASP A 246 -19.97 25.76 -15.55
CA ASP A 246 -20.84 26.32 -16.57
C ASP A 246 -21.73 25.24 -17.17
N LEU A 247 -23.03 25.50 -17.28
CA LEU A 247 -23.96 24.72 -18.08
C LEU A 247 -24.15 25.41 -19.45
N PRO A 248 -23.49 24.92 -20.53
CA PRO A 248 -23.49 25.63 -21.80
C PRO A 248 -24.86 25.65 -22.48
N PRO A 249 -25.13 26.63 -23.35
CA PRO A 249 -26.39 26.71 -24.06
C PRO A 249 -26.62 25.47 -24.94
N GLY A 250 -27.83 24.93 -24.88
CA GLY A 250 -28.23 23.74 -25.65
C GLY A 250 -27.71 22.41 -25.13
N VAL A 251 -26.94 22.37 -24.04
CA VAL A 251 -26.35 21.12 -23.54
C VAL A 251 -27.40 20.07 -23.13
N LEU A 252 -28.60 20.50 -22.70
CA LEU A 252 -29.70 19.60 -22.33
C LEU A 252 -30.50 19.15 -23.56
N ASP A 253 -30.79 20.08 -24.48
CA ASP A 253 -31.51 19.83 -25.75
C ASP A 253 -31.01 20.81 -26.83
N LEU A 254 -30.18 20.32 -27.75
CA LEU A 254 -29.56 21.13 -28.81
C LEU A 254 -30.57 21.67 -29.82
N LYS A 255 -31.65 20.92 -30.09
CA LYS A 255 -32.66 21.33 -31.07
C LYS A 255 -33.41 22.57 -30.62
N HIS A 256 -33.74 22.62 -29.33
CA HIS A 256 -34.46 23.74 -28.74
C HIS A 256 -33.55 24.72 -28.01
N ARG A 257 -32.23 24.48 -28.05
CA ARG A 257 -31.19 25.25 -27.34
C ARG A 257 -31.58 25.46 -25.86
N ILE A 258 -31.69 24.36 -25.11
CA ILE A 258 -31.96 24.39 -23.65
C ILE A 258 -30.69 24.03 -22.88
N PRO A 259 -30.23 24.86 -21.91
CA PRO A 259 -30.69 26.24 -21.64
C PRO A 259 -30.38 27.19 -22.83
N PRO A 260 -31.06 28.35 -22.95
CA PRO A 260 -30.86 29.29 -24.06
C PRO A 260 -29.49 29.97 -24.01
N ASP A 261 -29.01 30.28 -22.80
CA ASP A 261 -27.73 30.92 -22.50
C ASP A 261 -26.91 30.04 -21.57
N THR A 262 -25.64 30.41 -21.34
CA THR A 262 -24.82 29.75 -20.32
C THR A 262 -25.43 30.03 -18.95
N VAL A 263 -25.51 29.01 -18.10
CA VAL A 263 -25.93 29.15 -16.70
C VAL A 263 -24.74 28.81 -15.82
N HIS A 264 -24.30 29.76 -15.01
CA HIS A 264 -23.27 29.58 -14.00
C HIS A 264 -23.87 28.89 -12.79
N LEU A 265 -23.24 27.79 -12.37
CA LEU A 265 -23.66 26.99 -11.24
C LEU A 265 -22.48 26.84 -10.27
N ILE A 266 -22.80 26.56 -9.02
CA ILE A 266 -21.84 26.11 -8.01
C ILE A 266 -22.00 24.62 -7.79
N SER A 267 -20.90 23.91 -7.59
CA SER A 267 -20.91 22.47 -7.40
C SER A 267 -19.88 22.05 -6.38
N PRO A 268 -20.25 21.34 -5.30
CA PRO A 268 -19.26 20.52 -4.60
C PRO A 268 -18.72 19.42 -5.53
N THR A 269 -17.54 18.92 -5.17
CA THR A 269 -16.96 17.72 -5.77
C THR A 269 -17.10 16.52 -4.83
N VAL A 270 -17.21 15.33 -5.41
CA VAL A 270 -17.06 14.08 -4.66
C VAL A 270 -15.61 13.69 -4.65
N GLU A 271 -15.10 13.38 -3.46
CA GLU A 271 -13.77 12.82 -3.26
C GLU A 271 -13.85 11.32 -2.98
N LEU A 272 -12.88 10.58 -3.52
CA LEU A 272 -12.63 9.21 -3.13
C LEU A 272 -11.73 9.20 -1.89
N VAL A 273 -12.33 9.10 -0.72
CA VAL A 273 -11.63 9.20 0.57
C VAL A 273 -11.30 7.80 1.09
N ALA A 274 -10.09 7.62 1.59
CA ALA A 274 -9.61 6.38 2.19
C ALA A 274 -8.97 6.65 3.56
N ARG A 275 -8.83 5.60 4.36
CA ARG A 275 -7.98 5.67 5.57
C ARG A 275 -6.51 5.73 5.17
N THR A 276 -5.69 6.40 5.98
CA THR A 276 -4.23 6.55 5.73
C THR A 276 -3.45 5.24 5.72
N ASN A 277 -4.02 4.14 6.23
CA ASN A 277 -3.43 2.80 6.21
C ASN A 277 -3.80 1.98 4.96
N LEU A 278 -4.44 2.57 3.95
CA LEU A 278 -4.75 1.88 2.69
C LEU A 278 -3.46 1.43 2.00
N HIS A 279 -3.43 0.18 1.52
CA HIS A 279 -2.27 -0.37 0.84
C HIS A 279 -2.01 0.37 -0.50
N PRO A 280 -0.76 0.78 -0.81
CA PRO A 280 -0.43 1.56 -2.03
C PRO A 280 -0.91 0.93 -3.35
N ALA A 281 -0.73 -0.38 -3.51
CA ALA A 281 -1.21 -1.10 -4.69
C ALA A 281 -2.74 -1.00 -4.91
N ILE A 282 -3.52 -0.87 -3.83
CA ILE A 282 -4.97 -0.67 -3.91
C ILE A 282 -5.28 0.77 -4.30
N SER A 283 -4.53 1.74 -3.78
CA SER A 283 -4.62 3.15 -4.17
C SER A 283 -4.47 3.33 -5.69
N ASP A 284 -3.40 2.77 -6.28
CA ASP A 284 -3.15 2.84 -7.72
C ASP A 284 -4.30 2.22 -8.56
N LEU A 285 -4.86 1.09 -8.11
CA LEU A 285 -5.99 0.43 -8.78
C LEU A 285 -7.29 1.23 -8.66
N LEU A 286 -7.52 1.88 -7.52
CA LEU A 286 -8.68 2.73 -7.31
C LEU A 286 -8.63 3.99 -8.16
N ILE A 287 -7.45 4.63 -8.27
CA ILE A 287 -7.27 5.80 -9.14
C ILE A 287 -7.44 5.41 -10.61
N GLU A 288 -6.94 4.24 -11.02
CA GLU A 288 -7.19 3.71 -12.36
C GLU A 288 -8.68 3.46 -12.61
N ALA A 289 -9.38 2.84 -11.66
CA ALA A 289 -10.82 2.64 -11.78
C ALA A 289 -11.57 3.98 -11.87
N ALA A 290 -11.17 4.97 -11.08
CA ALA A 290 -11.69 6.32 -11.15
C ALA A 290 -11.43 6.97 -12.53
N GLN A 291 -10.24 6.78 -13.11
CA GLN A 291 -9.91 7.27 -14.45
C GLN A 291 -10.76 6.61 -15.55
N GLU A 292 -11.02 5.30 -15.45
CA GLU A 292 -11.87 4.59 -16.41
C GLU A 292 -13.34 5.05 -16.34
N VAL A 293 -13.85 5.30 -15.12
CA VAL A 293 -15.26 5.72 -14.92
C VAL A 293 -15.46 7.21 -15.21
N HIS A 294 -14.55 8.08 -14.74
CA HIS A 294 -14.77 9.52 -14.72
C HIS A 294 -13.92 10.31 -15.73
N GLY A 295 -12.97 9.65 -16.42
CA GLY A 295 -12.11 10.30 -17.41
C GLY A 295 -12.80 10.69 -18.71
N LEU A 296 -13.99 10.15 -18.97
CA LEU A 296 -14.79 10.48 -20.15
C LEU A 296 -15.52 11.82 -19.97
N PRO A 297 -15.76 12.57 -21.07
CA PRO A 297 -16.54 13.80 -20.99
C PRO A 297 -17.99 13.50 -20.57
N GLY A 298 -18.56 14.40 -19.77
CA GLY A 298 -19.92 14.28 -19.25
C GLY A 298 -20.75 15.52 -19.53
N LEU A 299 -21.90 15.63 -18.84
CA LEU A 299 -22.74 16.82 -18.89
C LEU A 299 -22.03 18.04 -18.27
N LEU A 300 -21.25 17.81 -17.20
CA LEU A 300 -20.67 18.85 -16.36
C LEU A 300 -19.13 18.90 -16.48
N GLN A 301 -18.50 17.73 -16.68
CA GLN A 301 -17.04 17.64 -16.77
C GLN A 301 -16.53 17.48 -18.20
N ARG A 302 -15.31 17.98 -18.44
CA ARG A 302 -14.53 17.77 -19.66
C ARG A 302 -13.79 16.43 -19.62
N ALA A 303 -13.40 15.94 -20.79
CA ALA A 303 -12.57 14.74 -20.90
C ALA A 303 -11.23 14.95 -20.16
N GLY A 304 -10.82 13.98 -19.35
CA GLY A 304 -9.58 14.04 -18.57
C GLY A 304 -9.59 15.00 -17.39
N GLN A 305 -10.74 15.58 -17.02
CA GLN A 305 -10.86 16.46 -15.85
C GLN A 305 -10.85 15.69 -14.53
N PHE A 306 -11.38 14.46 -14.53
CA PHE A 306 -11.41 13.58 -13.38
C PHE A 306 -10.76 12.21 -13.66
N PRO A 307 -10.23 11.54 -12.62
CA PRO A 307 -10.06 12.05 -11.27
C PRO A 307 -8.96 13.14 -11.19
N SER A 308 -9.08 14.04 -10.23
CA SER A 308 -8.20 15.21 -10.07
C SER A 308 -7.47 15.16 -8.72
N PRO A 309 -6.17 15.56 -8.66
CA PRO A 309 -5.42 15.64 -7.40
C PRO A 309 -5.79 16.83 -6.52
N VAL A 310 -6.76 17.66 -6.92
CA VAL A 310 -7.21 18.80 -6.12
C VAL A 310 -7.87 18.27 -4.86
N ALA A 311 -7.31 18.64 -3.72
CA ALA A 311 -7.77 18.28 -2.40
C ALA A 311 -8.40 19.51 -1.74
N HIS A 312 -9.64 19.39 -1.26
CA HIS A 312 -10.33 20.48 -0.58
C HIS A 312 -10.26 20.30 0.94
N GLU A 313 -10.87 19.23 1.45
CA GLU A 313 -11.01 19.00 2.91
C GLU A 313 -10.10 17.89 3.44
N TYR A 314 -9.48 17.11 2.56
CA TYR A 314 -8.69 15.93 2.89
C TYR A 314 -7.28 16.06 2.31
N GLN A 315 -6.26 15.61 3.04
CA GLN A 315 -4.91 15.58 2.48
C GLN A 315 -4.84 14.57 1.34
N ILE A 316 -4.32 14.98 0.19
CA ILE A 316 -4.11 14.07 -0.94
C ILE A 316 -3.02 13.04 -0.58
N SER A 317 -3.35 11.76 -0.75
CA SER A 317 -2.46 10.63 -0.48
C SER A 317 -1.13 10.78 -1.20
N GLU A 318 -0.01 10.43 -0.55
CA GLU A 318 1.30 10.40 -1.21
C GLU A 318 1.31 9.47 -2.44
N ASP A 319 0.56 8.37 -2.37
CA ASP A 319 0.38 7.43 -3.48
C ASP A 319 -0.36 8.07 -4.64
N ALA A 320 -1.43 8.81 -4.35
CA ALA A 320 -2.18 9.54 -5.35
C ALA A 320 -1.33 10.64 -5.99
N GLN A 321 -0.59 11.43 -5.20
CA GLN A 321 0.33 12.43 -5.72
C GLN A 321 1.38 11.83 -6.67
N ARG A 322 1.95 10.67 -6.30
CA ARG A 322 2.89 9.93 -7.16
C ARG A 322 2.19 9.51 -8.45
N TYR A 323 1.01 8.92 -8.36
CA TYR A 323 0.25 8.44 -9.51
C TYR A 323 -0.05 9.57 -10.50
N TYR A 324 -0.55 10.72 -10.03
CA TYR A 324 -0.87 11.85 -10.92
C TYR A 324 0.38 12.47 -11.56
N LYS A 325 1.54 12.46 -10.89
CA LYS A 325 2.80 13.01 -11.44
C LYS A 325 3.50 12.08 -12.43
N THR A 326 3.48 10.77 -12.16
CA THR A 326 4.34 9.79 -12.87
C THR A 326 3.58 8.66 -13.54
N GLY A 327 2.27 8.57 -13.32
CA GLY A 327 1.44 7.42 -13.70
C GLY A 327 1.69 6.21 -12.80
N LYS A 328 1.28 5.03 -13.29
CA LYS A 328 1.60 3.74 -12.64
C LYS A 328 3.12 3.58 -12.50
N SER A 329 3.57 3.10 -11.33
CA SER A 329 4.98 2.72 -11.14
C SER A 329 5.39 1.70 -12.23
N PHE A 330 6.62 1.82 -12.74
CA PHE A 330 7.15 1.04 -13.88
C PHE A 330 6.86 -0.47 -13.75
N LEU A 331 6.90 -0.98 -12.52
CA LEU A 331 6.64 -2.37 -12.18
C LEU A 331 5.19 -2.79 -12.49
N TYR A 332 4.20 -1.96 -12.19
CA TYR A 332 2.77 -2.23 -12.45
C TYR A 332 2.39 -2.10 -13.93
N ARG A 333 3.24 -1.47 -14.76
CA ARG A 333 3.00 -1.37 -16.21
C ARG A 333 3.40 -2.64 -16.95
N THR A 334 4.40 -3.37 -16.47
CA THR A 334 5.00 -4.50 -17.20
C THR A 334 4.79 -5.87 -16.55
N LEU A 335 4.42 -5.92 -15.26
CA LEU A 335 4.29 -7.17 -14.51
C LEU A 335 2.83 -7.42 -14.08
N PRO A 336 2.41 -8.69 -13.94
CA PRO A 336 1.14 -9.04 -13.30
C PRO A 336 1.06 -8.44 -11.90
N PHE A 337 -0.14 -8.00 -11.48
CA PHE A 337 -0.37 -7.26 -10.22
C PHE A 337 0.36 -7.83 -9.00
N TRP A 338 0.33 -9.15 -8.81
CA TRP A 338 1.01 -9.81 -7.68
C TRP A 338 2.54 -9.68 -7.69
N LEU A 339 3.17 -9.67 -8.87
CA LEU A 339 4.62 -9.43 -8.98
C LEU A 339 4.96 -7.96 -8.74
N ALA A 340 4.11 -7.05 -9.24
CA ALA A 340 4.28 -5.62 -9.06
C ALA A 340 4.09 -5.17 -7.61
N SER A 341 3.12 -5.76 -6.89
CA SER A 341 2.87 -5.47 -5.48
C SER A 341 4.02 -5.86 -4.55
N ILE A 342 4.83 -6.85 -4.95
CA ILE A 342 6.04 -7.23 -4.23
C ILE A 342 7.13 -6.18 -4.48
N GLY A 343 7.30 -5.72 -5.72
CA GLY A 343 8.50 -5.02 -6.17
C GLY A 343 8.73 -3.61 -5.62
N ASP A 344 7.69 -2.86 -5.24
CA ASP A 344 7.84 -1.40 -5.00
C ASP A 344 8.65 -1.05 -3.74
N ARG A 345 8.69 -1.94 -2.74
CA ARG A 345 9.60 -1.84 -1.58
C ARG A 345 10.57 -3.00 -1.44
N THR A 346 10.19 -4.23 -1.83
CA THR A 346 11.09 -5.39 -1.64
C THR A 346 12.30 -5.34 -2.57
N LEU A 347 12.18 -4.82 -3.80
CA LEU A 347 13.28 -4.84 -4.77
C LEU A 347 14.39 -3.86 -4.35
N VAL A 348 14.01 -2.70 -3.78
CA VAL A 348 14.93 -1.74 -3.16
C VAL A 348 15.63 -2.33 -1.94
N LEU A 349 14.99 -3.23 -1.18
CA LEU A 349 15.60 -3.97 -0.07
C LEU A 349 16.48 -5.14 -0.53
N LEU A 350 16.12 -5.80 -1.64
CA LEU A 350 16.86 -6.92 -2.21
C LEU A 350 18.18 -6.48 -2.85
N LEU A 351 18.27 -5.24 -3.35
CA LEU A 351 19.49 -4.73 -4.01
C LEU A 351 20.68 -4.58 -3.03
N PRO A 352 20.57 -3.88 -1.87
CA PRO A 352 21.60 -3.89 -0.83
C PRO A 352 21.92 -5.31 -0.35
N MET A 353 20.91 -6.18 -0.34
CA MET A 353 21.10 -7.55 0.08
C MET A 353 21.96 -8.35 -0.89
N ALA A 354 21.69 -8.24 -2.20
CA ALA A 354 22.53 -8.85 -3.23
C ALA A 354 23.98 -8.35 -3.12
N VAL A 355 24.17 -7.06 -2.80
CA VAL A 355 25.49 -6.46 -2.57
C VAL A 355 26.20 -7.07 -1.34
N LEU A 356 25.48 -7.47 -0.29
CA LEU A 356 26.02 -8.17 0.88
C LEU A 356 26.20 -9.68 0.66
N LEU A 357 25.32 -10.28 -0.14
CA LEU A 357 25.32 -11.72 -0.44
C LEU A 357 26.48 -12.14 -1.34
N ILE A 358 26.79 -11.33 -2.37
CA ILE A 358 27.90 -11.60 -3.28
C ILE A 358 29.25 -11.77 -2.54
N PRO A 359 29.68 -10.87 -1.63
CA PRO A 359 30.90 -11.05 -0.85
C PRO A 359 30.77 -12.20 0.18
N ALA A 360 29.58 -12.42 0.77
CA ALA A 360 29.35 -13.56 1.65
C ALA A 360 29.55 -14.91 0.94
N MET A 361 29.07 -15.02 -0.31
CA MET A 361 29.30 -16.20 -1.15
C MET A 361 30.80 -16.40 -1.46
N ARG A 362 31.58 -15.31 -1.57
CA ARG A 362 33.04 -15.39 -1.73
C ARG A 362 33.79 -15.83 -0.47
N LEU A 363 33.18 -15.76 0.71
CA LEU A 363 33.77 -16.27 1.96
C LEU A 363 33.64 -17.79 2.11
N ILE A 364 32.77 -18.43 1.32
CA ILE A 364 32.53 -19.89 1.41
C ILE A 364 33.80 -20.71 1.13
N PRO A 365 34.57 -20.46 0.05
CA PRO A 365 35.82 -21.21 -0.19
C PRO A 365 36.86 -20.98 0.92
N ALA A 366 36.91 -19.78 1.49
CA ALA A 366 37.84 -19.43 2.57
C ALA A 366 37.50 -20.16 3.87
N LEU A 367 36.22 -20.18 4.25
CA LEU A 367 35.74 -20.91 5.43
C LEU A 367 35.90 -22.42 5.28
N TYR A 368 35.63 -22.96 4.09
CA TYR A 368 35.88 -24.36 3.76
C TYR A 368 37.36 -24.70 3.95
N GLY A 369 38.26 -23.91 3.38
CA GLY A 369 39.71 -24.12 3.54
C GLY A 369 40.19 -23.98 4.98
N TRP A 370 39.66 -23.02 5.73
CA TRP A 370 39.98 -22.87 7.17
C TRP A 370 39.56 -24.10 7.97
N ARG A 371 38.36 -24.65 7.73
CA ARG A 371 37.87 -25.84 8.42
C ARG A 371 38.72 -27.07 8.13
N VAL A 372 39.08 -27.29 6.86
CA VAL A 372 39.94 -28.40 6.44
C VAL A 372 41.33 -28.27 7.06
N ARG A 373 41.95 -27.07 7.02
CA ARG A 373 43.27 -26.83 7.66
C ARG A 373 43.23 -26.98 9.18
N SER A 374 42.16 -26.55 9.83
CA SER A 374 42.00 -26.68 11.29
C SER A 374 42.04 -28.15 11.74
N ARG A 375 41.48 -29.07 10.94
CA ARG A 375 41.61 -30.52 11.21
C ARG A 375 43.07 -30.96 11.14
N ILE A 376 43.82 -30.53 10.11
CA ILE A 376 45.25 -30.83 9.95
C ILE A 376 46.05 -30.29 11.15
N TYR A 377 45.80 -29.05 11.56
CA TYR A 377 46.50 -28.42 12.69
C TYR A 377 46.26 -29.10 14.03
N ARG A 378 45.10 -29.73 14.24
CA ARG A 378 44.87 -30.53 15.45
C ARG A 378 45.83 -31.72 15.55
N TYR A 379 46.08 -32.40 14.43
CA TYR A 379 47.04 -33.51 14.38
C TYR A 379 48.49 -33.03 14.49
N TYR A 380 48.83 -31.90 13.89
CA TYR A 380 50.14 -31.24 14.12
C TYR A 380 50.35 -30.91 15.60
N GLY A 381 49.34 -30.36 16.28
CA GLY A 381 49.42 -30.06 17.71
C GLY A 381 49.66 -31.31 18.56
N ALA A 382 48.99 -32.42 18.24
CA ALA A 382 49.21 -33.71 18.89
C ALA A 382 50.63 -34.26 18.61
N LEU A 383 51.12 -34.15 17.37
CA LEU A 383 52.46 -34.57 16.99
C LEU A 383 53.56 -33.76 17.70
N ILE A 384 53.41 -32.44 17.82
CA ILE A 384 54.33 -31.56 18.56
C ILE A 384 54.32 -31.89 20.05
N ALA A 385 53.17 -32.28 20.62
CA ALA A 385 53.10 -32.71 22.01
C ALA A 385 53.92 -34.00 22.25
N ILE A 386 53.86 -34.96 21.30
CA ILE A 386 54.69 -36.18 21.33
C ILE A 386 56.17 -35.84 21.16
N GLU A 387 56.53 -34.95 20.23
CA GLU A 387 57.91 -34.52 20.03
C GLU A 387 58.51 -33.85 21.29
N ARG A 388 57.73 -32.99 21.97
CA ARG A 388 58.16 -32.40 23.24
C ARG A 388 58.29 -33.43 24.36
N GLY A 389 57.39 -34.42 24.39
CA GLY A 389 57.48 -35.55 25.32
C GLY A 389 58.73 -36.38 25.11
N ALA A 390 59.13 -36.55 23.84
CA ALA A 390 60.37 -37.24 23.45
C ALA A 390 61.66 -36.47 23.79
N LEU A 391 61.59 -35.13 23.85
CA LEU A 391 62.72 -34.25 24.16
C LEU A 391 62.96 -34.08 25.67
N ALA A 392 61.96 -34.32 26.51
CA ALA A 392 62.15 -34.44 27.96
C ALA A 392 62.70 -35.84 28.25
N ASP A 393 63.76 -35.97 29.06
CA ASP A 393 64.40 -37.25 29.43
C ASP A 393 63.37 -38.26 29.96
N SER A 394 62.79 -39.03 29.04
CA SER A 394 61.63 -39.88 29.28
C SER A 394 62.09 -41.30 29.54
N THR A 395 61.49 -41.92 30.55
CA THR A 395 61.76 -43.31 30.92
C THR A 395 61.31 -44.28 29.81
N GLU A 396 61.85 -45.50 29.82
CA GLU A 396 61.58 -46.50 28.79
C GLU A 396 60.08 -46.86 28.66
N GLU A 397 59.32 -46.80 29.77
CA GLU A 397 57.86 -46.96 29.76
C GLU A 397 57.14 -45.77 29.12
N GLU A 398 57.57 -44.53 29.39
CA GLU A 398 57.00 -43.32 28.77
C GLU A 398 57.27 -43.30 27.26
N ARG A 399 58.42 -43.81 26.83
CA ARG A 399 58.75 -43.96 25.40
C ARG A 399 57.83 -44.95 24.69
N LYS A 400 57.53 -46.11 25.31
CA LYS A 400 56.57 -47.08 24.76
C LYS A 400 55.17 -46.48 24.65
N GLN A 401 54.76 -45.64 25.59
CA GLN A 401 53.49 -44.91 25.52
C GLN A 401 53.48 -43.89 24.38
N LEU A 402 54.55 -43.12 24.20
CA LEU A 402 54.69 -42.16 23.08
C LEU A 402 54.65 -42.84 21.71
N PHE A 403 55.25 -44.04 21.57
CA PHE A 403 55.12 -44.85 20.35
C PHE A 403 53.68 -45.31 20.09
N ALA A 404 52.98 -45.78 21.13
CA ALA A 404 51.58 -46.19 21.01
C ALA A 404 50.67 -45.01 20.64
N GLU A 405 50.92 -43.82 21.18
CA GLU A 405 50.21 -42.58 20.80
C GLU A 405 50.51 -42.17 19.36
N LEU A 406 51.76 -42.30 18.91
CA LEU A 406 52.16 -42.01 17.53
C LEU A 406 51.49 -42.98 16.54
N ASP A 407 51.41 -44.26 16.87
CA ASP A 407 50.72 -45.28 16.07
C ASP A 407 49.22 -45.00 15.98
N GLN A 408 48.59 -44.53 17.07
CA GLN A 408 47.19 -44.09 17.06
C GLN A 408 46.96 -42.87 16.17
N ILE A 409 47.88 -41.90 16.17
CA ILE A 409 47.82 -40.73 15.28
C ILE A 409 47.97 -41.17 13.82
N GLU A 410 48.93 -42.04 13.50
CA GLU A 410 49.14 -42.54 12.13
C GLU A 410 47.94 -43.37 11.64
N ALA A 411 47.39 -44.25 12.48
CA ALA A 411 46.20 -45.03 12.16
C ALA A 411 44.97 -44.13 11.92
N SER A 412 44.85 -43.02 12.67
CA SER A 412 43.79 -42.03 12.50
C SER A 412 43.99 -41.21 11.21
N LEU A 413 45.24 -40.85 10.89
CA LEU A 413 45.59 -40.14 9.66
C LEU A 413 45.32 -40.98 8.41
N ASN A 414 45.63 -42.27 8.43
CA ASN A 414 45.43 -43.17 7.29
C ASN A 414 43.94 -43.42 6.96
N ARG A 415 43.04 -43.17 7.92
CA ARG A 415 41.58 -43.26 7.70
C ARG A 415 40.98 -41.96 7.16
N LEU A 416 41.74 -40.88 7.16
CA LEU A 416 41.28 -39.55 6.81
C LEU A 416 41.34 -39.35 5.29
N ARG A 417 40.18 -39.29 4.64
CA ARG A 417 40.10 -38.98 3.21
C ARG A 417 40.11 -37.48 3.00
N MET A 418 41.05 -36.98 2.19
CA MET A 418 41.28 -35.55 2.01
C MET A 418 41.00 -35.12 0.56
N PRO A 419 40.39 -33.93 0.35
CA PRO A 419 40.28 -33.34 -0.97
C PRO A 419 41.66 -33.08 -1.59
N LEU A 420 41.80 -33.34 -2.89
CA LEU A 420 43.06 -33.17 -3.65
C LEU A 420 43.70 -31.78 -3.48
N ALA A 421 42.89 -30.73 -3.34
CA ALA A 421 43.37 -29.36 -3.15
C ALA A 421 44.17 -29.12 -1.86
N TYR A 422 44.16 -30.06 -0.91
CA TYR A 422 44.89 -29.99 0.36
C TYR A 422 45.83 -31.19 0.58
N ALA A 423 46.11 -31.96 -0.47
CA ALA A 423 46.96 -33.16 -0.40
C ALA A 423 48.38 -32.83 0.10
N ASP A 424 48.98 -31.72 -0.35
CA ASP A 424 50.34 -31.33 0.04
C ASP A 424 50.49 -31.21 1.56
N ALA A 425 49.58 -30.49 2.23
CA ALA A 425 49.61 -30.32 3.67
C ALA A 425 49.42 -31.65 4.44
N PHE A 426 48.70 -32.60 3.83
CA PHE A 426 48.52 -33.94 4.39
C PHE A 426 49.78 -34.80 4.23
N TYR A 427 50.44 -34.75 3.07
CA TYR A 427 51.69 -35.48 2.85
C TYR A 427 52.83 -34.97 3.72
N VAL A 428 52.98 -33.66 3.89
CA VAL A 428 53.98 -33.08 4.80
C VAL A 428 53.75 -33.51 6.25
N LEU A 429 52.49 -33.62 6.69
CA LEU A 429 52.19 -34.15 8.03
C LEU A 429 52.63 -35.61 8.19
N ARG A 430 52.43 -36.44 7.16
CA ARG A 430 52.89 -37.85 7.17
C ARG A 430 54.41 -37.94 7.20
N GLU A 431 55.10 -37.08 6.46
CA GLU A 431 56.56 -36.99 6.50
C GLU A 431 57.08 -36.64 7.89
N HIS A 432 56.45 -35.67 8.57
CA HIS A 432 56.81 -35.33 9.96
C HIS A 432 56.51 -36.45 10.96
N VAL A 433 55.43 -37.22 10.78
CA VAL A 433 55.18 -38.43 11.60
C VAL A 433 56.33 -39.43 11.44
N GLY A 434 56.79 -39.66 10.20
CA GLY A 434 57.96 -40.49 9.92
C GLY A 434 59.25 -39.95 10.56
N PHE A 435 59.46 -38.63 10.49
CA PHE A 435 60.60 -37.97 11.13
C PHE A 435 60.61 -38.16 12.65
N VAL A 436 59.49 -37.89 13.33
CA VAL A 436 59.37 -38.05 14.79
C VAL A 436 59.55 -39.53 15.19
N ARG A 437 59.00 -40.47 14.41
CA ARG A 437 59.22 -41.91 14.61
C ARG A 437 60.70 -42.28 14.54
N SER A 438 61.41 -41.79 13.53
CA SER A 438 62.84 -42.07 13.34
C SER A 438 63.70 -41.52 14.48
N ARG A 439 63.33 -40.34 15.01
CA ARG A 439 64.00 -39.70 16.13
C ARG A 439 63.77 -40.41 17.46
N LEU A 440 62.52 -40.84 17.72
CA LEU A 440 62.16 -41.66 18.88
C LEU A 440 62.89 -43.02 18.86
N ALA A 441 63.13 -43.58 17.68
CA ALA A 441 63.89 -44.82 17.52
C ALA A 441 65.40 -44.59 17.76
N ALA A 442 65.97 -43.49 17.25
CA ALA A 442 67.40 -43.18 17.39
C ALA A 442 67.84 -42.85 18.83
N GLN A 443 66.95 -42.28 19.66
CA GLN A 443 67.20 -42.06 21.09
C GLN A 443 67.10 -43.34 21.93
N GLY A 444 66.58 -44.44 21.38
CA GLY A 444 66.57 -45.76 22.02
C GLY A 444 67.84 -46.59 21.80
N SER A 445 68.75 -46.10 20.96
CA SER A 445 69.98 -46.81 20.56
C SER A 445 71.26 -46.29 21.23
N HIS A 446 71.16 -45.52 22.32
CA HIS A 446 72.31 -45.25 23.18
C HIS A 446 72.30 -46.19 24.40
N PRO A 447 73.34 -47.03 24.57
CA PRO A 447 73.43 -48.01 25.65
C PRO A 447 73.60 -47.39 27.03
#